data_AF-A0A397DL63-F1
#
_entry.id   AF-A0A397DL63-F1
#
_cell.length_a   1.000
_cell.length_b   1.000
_cell.length_c   1.000
_cell.angle_alpha   90.00
_cell.angle_beta   90.00
_cell.angle_gamma   90.00
#
_symmetry.space_group_name_H-M   'P 1'
#
loop_
_entity.id
_entity.type
_entity.pdbx_description
1 polymer ?
#
loop_
_entity_poly.entity_id
_entity_poly.type
_entity_poly.pdbx_seq_one_letter_code
_entity_poly.pdbx_strand_id
1 'polypeptide(L)'
;MAFKVNNHWGVVAIASVVFDIDVGQTMEMVYPESVALSAEAKQSIAYLALPHSNKHVEGDTQFSFRCRRQDASSDAASSSSASAKPPLLPSSSFYYGFVLFRQRKDTSRSRGYFQKSLVVITHLPFVGLYDRVLRIVGPLFFQVGNPLLQALYENIGQWPAPVADSTMALQVAGTFVTFVVPKIITHEDAALFTRRWSIQDESFEVEAVDVIEEATAADDDDDGSRTIVRNGKFCMVHGSNPTTSQDVVPLTFADLLNANELGIVGLFSTFEGVEVCLWDLWQLAITGESVLIASPNARVCSQAVLAFTRYI
;
A
#
# COMPACT_ATOMS: atom_id res chain seq x y z
N MET A 1 14.48 -32.07 12.91
CA MET A 1 13.45 -31.86 11.87
C MET A 1 13.08 -30.38 11.89
N ALA A 2 13.38 -29.63 10.83
CA ALA A 2 13.01 -28.23 10.75
C ALA A 2 11.53 -28.14 10.34
N PHE A 3 10.67 -27.63 11.22
CA PHE A 3 9.29 -27.32 10.87
C PHE A 3 9.31 -26.19 9.85
N LYS A 4 8.96 -26.48 8.59
CA LYS A 4 8.73 -25.44 7.58
C LYS A 4 7.40 -24.78 7.93
N VAL A 5 7.48 -23.65 8.64
CA VAL A 5 6.30 -22.80 8.88
C VAL A 5 5.81 -22.32 7.52
N ASN A 6 4.66 -22.81 7.07
CA ASN A 6 4.03 -22.32 5.85
C ASN A 6 3.47 -20.93 6.14
N ASN A 7 4.15 -19.90 5.61
CA ASN A 7 3.71 -18.53 5.77
C ASN A 7 2.73 -18.15 4.65
N HIS A 8 1.43 -18.25 4.93
CA HIS A 8 0.39 -17.93 3.95
C HIS A 8 0.33 -16.44 3.57
N TRP A 9 0.96 -15.58 4.37
CA TRP A 9 1.03 -14.14 4.17
C TRP A 9 2.26 -13.72 3.36
N GLY A 10 3.06 -14.70 2.90
CA GLY A 10 4.19 -14.49 2.01
C GLY A 10 5.41 -13.86 2.66
N VAL A 11 5.48 -13.82 4.00
CA VAL A 11 6.72 -13.45 4.69
C VAL A 11 7.76 -14.55 4.48
N VAL A 12 8.91 -14.15 3.97
CA VAL A 12 10.05 -15.01 3.65
C VAL A 12 11.04 -15.03 4.81
N ALA A 13 11.33 -13.84 5.35
CA ALA A 13 12.21 -13.67 6.48
C ALA A 13 11.96 -12.33 7.19
N ILE A 14 12.45 -12.23 8.41
CA ILE A 14 12.55 -10.99 9.17
C ILE A 14 14.02 -10.79 9.51
N ALA A 15 14.54 -9.60 9.21
CA ALA A 15 15.95 -9.29 9.38
C ALA A 15 16.17 -8.05 10.24
N SER A 16 17.28 -8.04 10.94
CA SER A 16 17.85 -6.83 11.54
C SER A 16 19.05 -6.38 10.71
N VAL A 17 19.12 -5.09 10.41
CA VAL A 17 20.19 -4.47 9.63
C VAL A 17 20.80 -3.34 10.43
N VAL A 18 22.12 -3.25 10.46
CA VAL A 18 22.86 -2.21 11.17
C VAL A 18 23.87 -1.54 10.25
N PHE A 19 24.30 -0.35 10.65
CA PHE A 19 25.48 0.28 10.07
C PHE A 19 26.71 -0.03 10.92
N ASP A 20 27.67 -0.70 10.31
CA ASP A 20 29.03 -0.91 10.78
C ASP A 20 29.97 0.15 10.17
N ILE A 21 30.95 0.64 10.92
CA ILE A 21 31.81 1.73 10.45
C ILE A 21 32.86 1.26 9.43
N ASP A 22 33.29 0.01 9.53
CA ASP A 22 34.36 -0.56 8.71
C ASP A 22 33.78 -1.22 7.45
N VAL A 23 32.61 -1.85 7.59
CA VAL A 23 31.97 -2.62 6.52
C VAL A 23 30.82 -1.85 5.85
N GLY A 24 30.20 -0.89 6.54
CA GLY A 24 29.00 -0.20 6.08
C GLY A 24 27.70 -0.91 6.47
N GLN A 25 26.70 -0.90 5.60
CA GLN A 25 25.41 -1.53 5.88
C GLN A 25 25.54 -3.05 5.89
N THR A 26 25.17 -3.70 7.00
CA THR A 26 25.27 -5.14 7.15
C THR A 26 24.01 -5.74 7.80
N MET A 27 23.64 -6.93 7.32
CA MET A 27 22.56 -7.72 7.90
C MET A 27 23.09 -8.42 9.16
N GLU A 28 22.66 -7.94 10.32
CA GLU A 28 23.11 -8.43 11.62
C GLU A 28 22.50 -9.80 11.95
N MET A 29 21.21 -9.97 11.71
CA MET A 29 20.50 -11.23 11.90
C MET A 29 19.37 -11.39 10.88
N VAL A 30 19.06 -12.64 10.54
CA VAL A 30 17.91 -13.00 9.71
C VAL A 30 17.27 -14.25 10.28
N TYR A 31 15.94 -14.24 10.34
CA TYR A 31 15.14 -15.39 10.75
C TYR A 31 14.06 -15.70 9.71
N PRO A 32 13.82 -16.97 9.34
CA PRO A 32 14.55 -18.16 9.81
C PRO A 32 15.97 -18.23 9.23
N GLU A 33 16.93 -18.78 9.98
CA GLU A 33 18.33 -18.92 9.51
C GLU A 33 18.45 -19.81 8.27
N SER A 34 17.52 -20.75 8.11
CA SER A 34 17.42 -21.65 6.96
C SER A 34 16.84 -20.99 5.72
N VAL A 35 16.55 -19.69 5.73
CA VAL A 35 16.00 -18.99 4.58
C VAL A 35 16.98 -19.00 3.40
N ALA A 36 16.49 -19.36 2.22
CA ALA A 36 17.27 -19.40 0.98
C ALA A 36 17.37 -18.00 0.34
N LEU A 37 18.02 -17.04 1.02
CA LEU A 37 18.37 -15.74 0.42
C LEU A 37 19.79 -15.80 -0.17
N SER A 38 19.95 -15.43 -1.44
CA SER A 38 21.27 -15.32 -2.07
C SER A 38 22.14 -14.25 -1.39
N ALA A 39 23.47 -14.33 -1.54
CA ALA A 39 24.39 -13.37 -0.96
C ALA A 39 24.11 -11.94 -1.47
N GLU A 40 23.81 -11.82 -2.77
CA GLU A 40 23.47 -10.58 -3.45
C GLU A 40 22.13 -10.01 -2.96
N ALA A 41 21.15 -10.88 -2.70
CA ALA A 41 19.87 -10.48 -2.12
C ALA A 41 20.07 -9.93 -0.70
N LYS A 42 20.86 -10.60 0.14
CA LYS A 42 21.21 -10.14 1.49
C LYS A 42 21.92 -8.79 1.45
N GLN A 43 22.89 -8.62 0.56
CA GLN A 43 23.60 -7.35 0.36
C GLN A 43 22.65 -6.24 -0.11
N SER A 44 21.78 -6.52 -1.08
CA SER A 44 20.79 -5.56 -1.58
C SER A 44 19.81 -5.13 -0.48
N ILE A 45 19.32 -6.08 0.32
CA ILE A 45 18.44 -5.82 1.46
C ILE A 45 19.14 -4.95 2.50
N ALA A 46 20.39 -5.28 2.86
CA ALA A 46 21.16 -4.50 3.82
C ALA A 46 21.36 -3.05 3.36
N TYR A 47 21.70 -2.86 2.08
CA TYR A 47 21.89 -1.54 1.48
C TYR A 47 20.59 -0.72 1.48
N LEU A 48 19.47 -1.32 1.08
CA LEU A 48 18.19 -0.64 0.96
C LEU A 48 17.48 -0.41 2.30
N ALA A 49 17.84 -1.15 3.35
CA ALA A 49 17.18 -1.05 4.66
C ALA A 49 17.62 0.16 5.50
N LEU A 50 18.63 0.92 5.06
CA LEU A 50 19.11 2.12 5.76
C LEU A 50 18.94 3.34 4.84
N PRO A 51 18.23 4.39 5.27
CA PRO A 51 18.00 5.55 4.42
C PRO A 51 19.32 6.29 4.14
N HIS A 52 19.55 6.69 2.89
CA HIS A 52 20.75 7.42 2.46
C HIS A 52 20.81 8.89 2.90
N SER A 53 19.84 9.36 3.70
CA SER A 53 19.79 10.75 4.13
C SER A 53 20.84 11.02 5.20
N ASN A 54 21.73 11.98 4.94
CA ASN A 54 22.68 12.50 5.92
C ASN A 54 22.03 13.44 6.94
N LYS A 55 20.70 13.61 6.90
CA LYS A 55 20.00 14.38 7.91
C LYS A 55 20.06 13.62 9.23
N HIS A 56 20.74 14.21 10.22
CA HIS A 56 20.84 13.70 11.59
C HIS A 56 19.52 13.88 12.38
N VAL A 57 18.39 13.58 11.75
CA VAL A 57 17.09 13.59 12.41
C VAL A 57 17.02 12.34 13.27
N GLU A 58 16.87 12.53 14.58
CA GLU A 58 16.62 11.44 15.51
C GLU A 58 15.17 10.97 15.40
N GLY A 59 14.95 9.68 15.57
CA GLY A 59 13.63 9.08 15.61
C GLY A 59 13.51 7.84 14.74
N ASP A 60 12.26 7.45 14.52
CA ASP A 60 11.88 6.28 13.76
C ASP A 60 11.37 6.69 12.38
N THR A 61 11.84 6.01 11.34
CA THR A 61 11.39 6.20 9.96
C THR A 61 10.94 4.86 9.40
N GLN A 62 9.71 4.83 8.87
CA GLN A 62 9.18 3.67 8.18
C GLN A 62 9.14 3.92 6.68
N PHE A 63 9.58 2.95 5.90
CA PHE A 63 9.57 3.02 4.45
C PHE A 63 9.61 1.61 3.87
N SER A 64 9.44 1.49 2.57
CA SER A 64 9.52 0.20 1.88
C SER A 64 10.41 0.27 0.66
N PHE A 65 10.98 -0.87 0.29
CA PHE A 65 11.73 -1.03 -0.94
C PHE A 65 11.31 -2.29 -1.69
N ARG A 66 11.67 -2.37 -2.96
CA ARG A 66 11.64 -3.61 -3.74
C ARG A 66 13.05 -3.92 -4.25
N CYS A 67 13.46 -5.18 -4.24
CA CYS A 67 14.69 -5.62 -4.87
C CYS A 67 14.45 -6.90 -5.70
N ARG A 68 15.22 -7.07 -6.77
CA ARG A 68 15.01 -8.18 -7.70
C ARG A 68 15.47 -9.50 -7.08
N ARG A 69 14.65 -10.54 -7.26
CA ARG A 69 14.97 -11.93 -6.95
C ARG A 69 15.91 -12.48 -8.00
N GLN A 70 17.03 -13.04 -7.57
CA GLN A 70 17.95 -13.75 -8.47
C GLN A 70 17.55 -15.23 -8.66
N ASP A 71 16.67 -15.72 -7.79
CA ASP A 71 16.08 -17.07 -7.78
C ASP A 71 14.77 -17.19 -8.58
N ALA A 72 14.26 -16.09 -9.15
CA ALA A 72 12.98 -16.09 -9.87
C ALA A 72 12.98 -16.94 -11.16
N SER A 73 14.15 -17.20 -11.75
CA SER A 73 14.30 -18.07 -12.92
C SER A 73 14.07 -19.55 -12.61
N SER A 74 14.30 -19.97 -11.37
CA SER A 74 14.11 -21.36 -10.92
C SER A 74 12.64 -21.71 -10.63
N ASP A 75 11.82 -20.74 -10.22
CA ASP A 75 10.41 -20.98 -9.88
C ASP A 75 9.54 -21.29 -11.11
N ALA A 76 9.81 -20.65 -12.24
CA ALA A 76 9.06 -20.80 -13.49
C ALA A 76 9.13 -22.22 -14.09
N ALA A 77 10.16 -22.99 -13.76
CA ALA A 77 10.30 -24.39 -14.19
C ALA A 77 9.48 -25.38 -13.35
N SER A 78 9.00 -24.96 -12.17
CA SER A 78 8.33 -25.84 -11.19
C SER A 78 6.79 -25.75 -11.18
N SER A 79 6.22 -24.77 -11.88
CA SER A 79 4.78 -24.47 -11.88
C SER A 79 3.95 -25.26 -12.91
N SER A 80 4.43 -26.41 -13.40
CA SER A 80 3.71 -27.27 -14.35
C SER A 80 2.80 -28.32 -13.70
N SER A 81 2.56 -28.26 -12.38
CA SER A 81 1.64 -29.19 -11.69
C SER A 81 0.23 -28.61 -11.57
N ALA A 82 -0.70 -29.20 -12.31
CA ALA A 82 -2.07 -28.73 -12.56
C ALA A 82 -3.07 -28.93 -11.39
N SER A 83 -2.65 -28.96 -10.11
CA SER A 83 -3.57 -29.29 -8.99
C SER A 83 -3.59 -28.32 -7.79
N ALA A 84 -2.83 -27.22 -7.81
CA ALA A 84 -2.85 -26.24 -6.74
C ALA A 84 -3.83 -25.09 -7.04
N LYS A 85 -4.68 -24.75 -6.06
CA LYS A 85 -5.53 -23.55 -6.04
C LYS A 85 -4.70 -22.32 -6.47
N PRO A 86 -5.20 -21.44 -7.36
CA PRO A 86 -4.39 -20.34 -7.88
C PRO A 86 -3.87 -19.47 -6.72
N PRO A 87 -2.57 -19.14 -6.69
CA PRO A 87 -2.00 -18.30 -5.64
C PRO A 87 -2.67 -16.92 -5.67
N LEU A 88 -2.82 -16.30 -4.48
CA LEU A 88 -3.47 -14.99 -4.34
C LEU A 88 -2.80 -13.89 -5.16
N LEU A 89 -1.49 -14.02 -5.46
CA LEU A 89 -0.70 -13.14 -6.31
C LEU A 89 0.24 -13.96 -7.21
N PRO A 90 0.53 -13.51 -8.45
CA PRO A 90 1.55 -14.12 -9.30
C PRO A 90 2.90 -14.22 -8.59
N SER A 91 3.72 -15.22 -8.98
CA SER A 91 5.12 -15.34 -8.54
C SER A 91 5.85 -14.02 -8.79
N SER A 92 6.20 -13.30 -7.72
CA SER A 92 6.89 -12.03 -7.84
C SER A 92 8.36 -12.27 -8.16
N SER A 93 8.87 -11.59 -9.18
CA SER A 93 10.32 -11.50 -9.46
C SER A 93 11.05 -10.58 -8.48
N PHE A 94 10.39 -10.14 -7.41
CA PHE A 94 10.92 -9.19 -6.44
C PHE A 94 10.70 -9.67 -5.00
N TYR A 95 11.58 -9.23 -4.11
CA TYR A 95 11.34 -9.17 -2.68
C TYR A 95 10.86 -7.76 -2.34
N TYR A 96 9.85 -7.68 -1.48
CA TYR A 96 9.40 -6.43 -0.86
C TYR A 96 9.93 -6.38 0.57
N GLY A 97 10.64 -5.31 0.90
CA GLY A 97 11.12 -5.04 2.25
C GLY A 97 10.31 -3.92 2.88
N PHE A 98 9.68 -4.20 4.01
CA PHE A 98 9.05 -3.19 4.86
C PHE A 98 9.99 -2.90 6.03
N VAL A 99 10.36 -1.63 6.20
CA VAL A 99 11.45 -1.22 7.08
C VAL A 99 10.92 -0.33 8.19
N LEU A 100 11.36 -0.59 9.41
CA LEU A 100 11.36 0.37 10.51
C LEU A 100 12.80 0.66 10.90
N PHE A 101 13.29 1.83 10.51
CA PHE A 101 14.62 2.33 10.85
C PHE A 101 14.56 3.21 12.08
N ARG A 102 15.51 3.04 13.01
CA ARG A 102 15.70 3.93 14.15
C ARG A 102 17.08 4.55 14.10
N GLN A 103 17.10 5.88 14.22
CA GLN A 103 18.32 6.66 14.42
C GLN A 103 18.25 7.39 15.75
N ARG A 104 19.25 7.20 16.61
CA ARG A 104 19.37 7.92 17.88
C ARG A 104 20.81 8.32 18.10
N LYS A 105 21.06 9.49 18.70
CA LYS A 105 22.40 9.84 19.12
C LYS A 105 22.85 8.90 20.23
N ASP A 106 24.06 8.38 20.07
CA ASP A 106 24.66 7.43 21.00
C ASP A 106 26.16 7.68 21.06
N THR A 107 26.60 8.34 22.14
CA THR A 107 28.00 8.71 22.35
C THR A 107 28.88 7.52 22.71
N SER A 108 28.29 6.35 23.04
CA SER A 108 29.06 5.12 23.27
C SER A 108 29.55 4.48 21.97
N ARG A 109 28.96 4.85 20.83
CA ARG A 109 29.35 4.35 19.50
C ARG A 109 30.36 5.29 18.86
N SER A 110 31.35 4.73 18.15
CA SER A 110 32.41 5.46 17.44
C SER A 110 31.89 6.52 16.46
N ARG A 111 30.73 6.26 15.83
CA ARG A 111 30.07 7.20 14.91
C ARG A 111 29.19 8.26 15.61
N GLY A 112 28.94 8.12 16.91
CA GLY A 112 28.05 8.99 17.67
C GLY A 112 26.56 8.76 17.45
N TYR A 113 26.18 7.74 16.67
CA TYR A 113 24.78 7.41 16.38
C TYR A 113 24.54 5.90 16.41
N PHE A 114 23.41 5.52 17.00
CA PHE A 114 22.78 4.23 16.84
C PHE A 114 21.90 4.24 15.59
N GLN A 115 22.20 3.33 14.65
CA GLN A 115 21.43 3.14 13.43
C GLN A 115 21.12 1.65 13.25
N LYS A 116 19.84 1.29 13.30
CA LYS A 116 19.38 -0.09 13.17
C LYS A 116 17.98 -0.14 12.55
N SER A 117 17.77 -1.12 11.68
CA SER A 117 16.51 -1.36 10.99
C SER A 117 15.96 -2.73 11.30
N LEU A 118 14.65 -2.80 11.49
CA LEU A 118 13.86 -4.03 11.43
C LEU A 118 13.22 -4.13 10.05
N VAL A 119 13.39 -5.26 9.38
CA VAL A 119 12.92 -5.46 8.00
C VAL A 119 12.05 -6.71 7.92
N VAL A 120 10.82 -6.57 7.45
CA VAL A 120 9.97 -7.70 7.05
C VAL A 120 10.12 -7.91 5.54
N ILE A 121 10.62 -9.08 5.15
CA ILE A 121 10.91 -9.45 3.76
C ILE A 121 9.81 -10.38 3.27
N THR A 122 9.16 -10.02 2.17
CA THR A 122 7.97 -10.72 1.68
C THR A 122 7.94 -10.86 0.16
N HIS A 123 7.12 -11.79 -0.33
CA HIS A 123 6.73 -11.86 -1.75
C HIS A 123 5.46 -11.08 -2.07
N LEU A 124 4.70 -10.65 -1.07
CA LEU A 124 3.39 -10.01 -1.24
C LEU A 124 3.44 -8.54 -0.79
N PRO A 125 3.06 -7.58 -1.65
CA PRO A 125 3.14 -6.16 -1.33
C PRO A 125 1.96 -5.68 -0.45
N PHE A 126 1.72 -6.32 0.69
CA PHE A 126 0.69 -5.89 1.67
C PHE A 126 1.19 -4.72 2.51
N VAL A 127 1.38 -3.56 1.87
CA VAL A 127 1.97 -2.34 2.45
C VAL A 127 1.29 -1.95 3.75
N GLY A 128 -0.04 -1.80 3.73
CA GLY A 128 -0.81 -1.39 4.91
C GLY A 128 -0.68 -2.35 6.10
N LEU A 129 -0.64 -3.65 5.84
CA LEU A 129 -0.50 -4.68 6.87
C LEU A 129 0.87 -4.58 7.54
N TYR A 130 1.95 -4.68 6.76
CA TYR A 130 3.30 -4.75 7.32
C TYR A 130 3.77 -3.42 7.92
N ASP A 131 3.28 -2.29 7.42
CA ASP A 131 3.49 -0.97 8.05
C ASP A 131 2.87 -0.89 9.45
N ARG A 132 1.65 -1.42 9.64
CA ARG A 132 0.99 -1.52 10.95
C ARG A 132 1.68 -2.51 11.87
N VAL A 133 2.06 -3.70 11.36
CA VAL A 133 2.81 -4.71 12.11
C VAL A 133 4.09 -4.09 12.67
N LEU A 134 4.89 -3.45 11.82
CA LEU A 134 6.14 -2.80 12.23
C LEU A 134 5.93 -1.69 13.25
N ARG A 135 4.84 -0.92 13.16
CA ARG A 135 4.52 0.13 14.15
C ARG A 135 4.25 -0.45 15.53
N ILE A 136 3.61 -1.61 15.59
CA ILE A 136 3.30 -2.32 16.85
C ILE A 136 4.55 -2.98 17.42
N VAL A 137 5.30 -3.71 16.59
CA VAL A 137 6.45 -4.50 17.07
C VAL A 137 7.73 -3.68 17.23
N GLY A 138 7.80 -2.51 16.60
CA GLY A 138 8.97 -1.64 16.61
C GLY A 138 9.47 -1.26 17.99
N PRO A 139 8.60 -0.71 18.86
CA PRO A 139 8.98 -0.42 20.25
C PRO A 139 9.54 -1.63 20.98
N LEU A 140 8.95 -2.81 20.78
CA LEU A 140 9.41 -4.06 21.39
C LEU A 140 10.76 -4.51 20.82
N PHE A 141 10.97 -4.38 19.51
CA PHE A 141 12.22 -4.77 18.86
C PHE A 141 13.40 -3.98 19.40
N PHE A 142 13.23 -2.68 19.60
CA PHE A 142 14.30 -1.84 20.12
C PHE A 142 14.46 -1.89 21.64
N GLN A 143 13.59 -2.63 22.35
CA GLN A 143 13.74 -2.96 23.77
C GLN A 143 14.37 -4.34 23.97
N VAL A 144 13.89 -5.35 23.23
CA VAL A 144 14.28 -6.77 23.37
C VAL A 144 15.44 -7.15 22.45
N GLY A 145 15.50 -6.58 21.25
CA GLY A 145 16.51 -6.87 20.23
C GLY A 145 16.15 -8.05 19.32
N ASN A 146 17.19 -8.74 18.86
CA ASN A 146 17.09 -9.75 17.81
C ASN A 146 16.21 -10.98 18.15
N PRO A 147 16.03 -11.43 19.41
CA PRO A 147 15.12 -12.54 19.72
C PRO A 147 13.67 -12.32 19.25
N LEU A 148 13.24 -11.06 19.07
CA LEU A 148 11.90 -10.75 18.58
C LEU A 148 11.67 -11.20 17.12
N LEU A 149 12.73 -11.35 16.32
CA LEU A 149 12.62 -11.76 14.91
C LEU A 149 11.93 -13.12 14.78
N GLN A 150 12.37 -14.08 15.60
CA GLN A 150 11.79 -15.42 15.66
C GLN A 150 10.34 -15.36 16.13
N ALA A 151 10.10 -14.70 17.27
CA ALA A 151 8.76 -14.61 17.84
C ALA A 151 7.74 -13.98 16.86
N LEU A 152 8.17 -12.93 16.13
CA LEU A 152 7.31 -12.29 15.13
C LEU A 152 7.07 -13.19 13.91
N TYR A 153 8.12 -13.84 13.39
CA TYR A 153 7.96 -14.73 12.23
C TYR A 153 7.03 -15.91 12.55
N GLU A 154 7.20 -16.54 13.72
CA GLU A 154 6.35 -17.62 14.19
C GLU A 154 4.91 -17.16 14.45
N ASN A 155 4.72 -15.97 15.04
CA ASN A 155 3.41 -15.38 15.25
C ASN A 155 2.66 -15.13 13.94
N ILE A 156 3.34 -14.58 12.91
CA ILE A 156 2.75 -14.40 11.57
C ILE A 156 2.43 -15.77 10.94
N GLY A 157 3.29 -16.76 11.15
CA GLY A 157 3.07 -18.13 10.67
C GLY A 157 1.84 -18.82 11.26
N GLN A 158 1.36 -18.36 12.42
CA GLN A 158 0.15 -18.87 13.07
C GLN A 158 -1.13 -18.19 12.58
N TRP A 159 -1.03 -17.12 11.77
CA TRP A 159 -2.22 -16.46 11.24
C TRP A 159 -3.02 -17.39 10.32
N PRO A 160 -4.36 -17.30 10.35
CA PRO A 160 -5.20 -18.02 9.41
C PRO A 160 -4.85 -17.66 7.96
N ALA A 161 -5.10 -18.59 7.03
CA ALA A 161 -4.85 -18.36 5.61
C ALA A 161 -5.66 -17.13 5.12
N PRO A 162 -5.05 -16.23 4.32
CA PRO A 162 -5.70 -15.04 3.83
C PRO A 162 -6.91 -15.38 2.93
N VAL A 163 -8.03 -14.71 3.17
CA VAL A 163 -9.27 -14.84 2.40
C VAL A 163 -9.52 -13.53 1.66
N ALA A 164 -9.44 -13.55 0.33
CA ALA A 164 -9.64 -12.36 -0.50
C ALA A 164 -11.00 -11.69 -0.25
N ASP A 165 -11.04 -10.35 -0.35
CA ASP A 165 -12.20 -9.50 -0.07
C ASP A 165 -12.80 -9.66 1.34
N SER A 166 -12.02 -10.16 2.29
CA SER A 166 -12.43 -10.32 3.68
C SER A 166 -11.60 -9.46 4.63
N THR A 167 -12.23 -8.96 5.68
CA THR A 167 -11.56 -8.29 6.79
C THR A 167 -11.11 -9.34 7.79
N MET A 168 -9.80 -9.40 8.03
CA MET A 168 -9.19 -10.35 8.96
C MET A 168 -8.59 -9.60 10.15
N ALA A 169 -8.79 -10.13 11.36
CA ALA A 169 -8.15 -9.66 12.58
C ALA A 169 -6.95 -10.58 12.89
N LEU A 170 -5.75 -10.02 12.85
CA LEU A 170 -4.49 -10.75 12.92
C LEU A 170 -3.78 -10.41 14.23
N GLN A 171 -3.48 -11.40 15.05
CA GLN A 171 -2.87 -11.18 16.35
C GLN A 171 -1.38 -10.85 16.22
N VAL A 172 -0.94 -9.74 16.79
CA VAL A 172 0.45 -9.26 16.74
C VAL A 172 0.85 -8.69 18.09
N ALA A 173 1.87 -9.28 18.73
CA ALA A 173 2.45 -8.80 19.99
C ALA A 173 1.41 -8.49 21.09
N GLY A 174 0.42 -9.36 21.27
CA GLY A 174 -0.65 -9.19 22.27
C GLY A 174 -1.77 -8.23 21.86
N THR A 175 -1.73 -7.70 20.63
CA THR A 175 -2.75 -6.83 20.03
C THR A 175 -3.36 -7.47 18.79
N PHE A 176 -4.29 -6.78 18.12
CA PHE A 176 -4.83 -7.19 16.83
C PHE A 176 -4.64 -6.11 15.77
N VAL A 177 -4.27 -6.52 14.56
CA VAL A 177 -4.28 -5.70 13.35
C VAL A 177 -5.46 -6.13 12.48
N THR A 178 -6.36 -5.20 12.17
CA THR A 178 -7.40 -5.43 11.16
C THR A 178 -6.85 -5.10 9.78
N PHE A 179 -7.08 -6.01 8.83
CA PHE A 179 -6.63 -5.88 7.45
C PHE A 179 -7.64 -6.47 6.48
N VAL A 180 -7.99 -5.71 5.44
CA VAL A 180 -8.81 -6.20 4.33
C VAL A 180 -7.88 -6.83 3.30
N VAL A 181 -8.03 -8.13 3.06
CA VAL A 181 -7.19 -8.85 2.11
C VAL A 181 -7.60 -8.45 0.68
N PRO A 182 -6.70 -7.84 -0.11
CA PRO A 182 -7.04 -7.44 -1.47
C PRO A 182 -7.34 -8.66 -2.34
N LYS A 183 -8.41 -8.60 -3.15
CA LYS A 183 -8.62 -9.51 -4.28
C LYS A 183 -7.92 -8.96 -5.52
N ILE A 184 -7.21 -9.84 -6.24
CA ILE A 184 -6.75 -9.50 -7.59
C ILE A 184 -7.94 -9.54 -8.52
N ILE A 185 -8.18 -8.41 -9.16
CA ILE A 185 -9.13 -8.30 -10.26
C ILE A 185 -8.39 -8.79 -11.51
N THR A 186 -8.81 -9.92 -12.08
CA THR A 186 -8.30 -10.36 -13.40
C THR A 186 -8.84 -9.43 -14.49
N HIS A 187 -8.26 -9.40 -15.69
CA HIS A 187 -8.75 -8.54 -16.78
C HIS A 187 -10.24 -8.84 -17.13
N GLU A 188 -10.68 -10.10 -16.96
CA GLU A 188 -12.08 -10.51 -17.14
C GLU A 188 -12.98 -9.96 -16.04
N ASP A 189 -12.54 -9.99 -14.78
CA ASP A 189 -13.24 -9.34 -13.66
C ASP A 189 -13.21 -7.81 -13.77
N ALA A 190 -12.12 -7.25 -14.32
CA ALA A 190 -11.94 -5.82 -14.52
C ALA A 190 -12.99 -5.31 -15.50
N ALA A 191 -13.31 -6.06 -16.57
CA ALA A 191 -14.38 -5.75 -17.51
C ALA A 191 -15.78 -5.69 -16.85
N LEU A 192 -16.01 -6.48 -15.79
CA LEU A 192 -17.25 -6.42 -15.01
C LEU A 192 -17.31 -5.16 -14.12
N PHE A 193 -16.18 -4.74 -13.55
CA PHE A 193 -16.06 -3.50 -12.78
C PHE A 193 -15.91 -2.23 -13.66
N THR A 194 -15.45 -2.38 -14.92
CA THR A 194 -15.44 -1.33 -15.96
C THR A 194 -16.75 -1.26 -16.76
N ARG A 195 -17.83 -1.88 -16.27
CA ARG A 195 -19.19 -1.34 -16.52
C ARG A 195 -19.38 0.01 -15.80
N ARG A 196 -18.44 0.92 -15.99
CA ARG A 196 -18.39 2.24 -15.39
C ARG A 196 -18.08 3.22 -16.50
N TRP A 197 -19.16 3.84 -16.97
CA TRP A 197 -19.27 4.97 -17.88
C TRP A 197 -19.03 4.69 -19.38
N SER A 198 -20.12 4.37 -20.09
CA SER A 198 -20.21 4.64 -21.53
C SER A 198 -21.03 5.91 -21.71
N ILE A 199 -20.50 6.89 -22.46
CA ILE A 199 -21.26 8.08 -22.87
C ILE A 199 -22.49 7.72 -23.74
N GLN A 200 -22.53 6.48 -24.25
CA GLN A 200 -23.61 5.98 -25.10
C GLN A 200 -24.78 5.41 -24.28
N ASP A 201 -24.58 5.11 -22.99
CA ASP A 201 -25.64 4.64 -22.07
C ASP A 201 -26.27 5.78 -21.25
N GLU A 202 -25.82 7.03 -21.41
CA GLU A 202 -26.57 8.20 -20.96
C GLU A 202 -27.71 8.50 -21.95
N SER A 203 -28.76 7.69 -21.89
CA SER A 203 -30.05 8.15 -22.38
C SER A 203 -30.64 9.09 -21.33
N PHE A 204 -30.53 10.40 -21.57
CA PHE A 204 -31.45 11.36 -20.96
C PHE A 204 -32.80 11.15 -21.65
N GLU A 205 -33.53 10.10 -21.30
CA GLU A 205 -34.96 10.06 -21.55
C GLU A 205 -35.58 11.13 -20.66
N VAL A 206 -35.86 12.29 -21.27
CA VAL A 206 -36.70 13.32 -20.66
C VAL A 206 -38.10 12.71 -20.60
N GLU A 207 -38.46 12.19 -19.42
CA GLU A 207 -39.83 11.80 -19.13
C GLU A 207 -40.73 13.01 -19.38
N ALA A 208 -41.91 12.81 -19.98
CA ALA A 208 -42.82 13.93 -20.32
C ALA A 208 -43.28 14.76 -19.09
N VAL A 209 -42.96 14.28 -17.88
CA VAL A 209 -43.21 14.96 -16.61
C VAL A 209 -42.17 16.05 -16.30
N ASP A 210 -40.99 16.01 -16.94
CA ASP A 210 -39.91 17.00 -16.78
C ASP A 210 -40.05 18.22 -17.71
N VAL A 211 -41.11 18.27 -18.52
CA VAL A 211 -41.45 19.43 -19.36
C VAL A 211 -42.41 20.32 -18.56
N ILE A 212 -41.90 21.44 -18.04
CA ILE A 212 -42.74 22.48 -17.43
C ILE A 212 -43.53 23.14 -18.56
N GLU A 213 -44.86 22.99 -18.56
CA GLU A 213 -45.73 23.77 -19.44
C GLU A 213 -45.52 25.27 -19.17
N GLU A 214 -45.24 26.00 -20.24
CA GLU A 214 -45.01 27.43 -20.25
C GLU A 214 -46.23 28.17 -19.70
N ALA A 215 -46.18 28.58 -18.42
CA ALA A 215 -47.21 29.40 -17.81
C ALA A 215 -47.22 30.77 -18.51
N THR A 216 -48.35 31.08 -19.13
CA THR A 216 -48.64 32.34 -19.81
C THR A 216 -48.33 33.54 -18.92
N ALA A 217 -47.52 34.45 -19.47
CA ALA A 217 -47.06 35.68 -18.84
C ALA A 217 -48.19 36.58 -18.30
N ALA A 218 -48.03 37.10 -17.08
CA ALA A 218 -48.36 38.48 -16.71
C ALA A 218 -47.67 38.86 -15.40
N ASP A 219 -46.91 39.95 -15.50
CA ASP A 219 -46.65 41.01 -14.51
C ASP A 219 -45.73 40.77 -13.28
N ASP A 220 -44.63 41.52 -13.36
CA ASP A 220 -44.04 42.42 -12.36
C ASP A 220 -43.28 41.92 -11.12
N ASP A 221 -42.01 42.33 -11.12
CA ASP A 221 -41.11 42.71 -10.03
C ASP A 221 -40.49 41.65 -9.08
N ASP A 222 -39.17 41.51 -9.30
CA ASP A 222 -38.07 40.94 -8.50
C ASP A 222 -38.23 40.99 -6.96
N ASP A 223 -38.15 39.82 -6.30
CA ASP A 223 -37.10 39.55 -5.28
C ASP A 223 -37.07 38.05 -4.87
N GLY A 224 -35.86 37.48 -4.80
CA GLY A 224 -35.56 36.46 -3.80
C GLY A 224 -35.61 34.96 -4.15
N SER A 225 -34.64 34.49 -4.95
CA SER A 225 -34.08 33.11 -4.96
C SER A 225 -34.78 32.06 -5.85
N ARG A 226 -34.59 32.06 -7.19
CA ARG A 226 -33.38 31.71 -7.99
C ARG A 226 -33.07 30.20 -8.04
N THR A 227 -33.61 29.58 -9.09
CA THR A 227 -32.94 28.65 -10.01
C THR A 227 -31.76 27.85 -9.45
N ILE A 228 -31.98 26.54 -9.39
CA ILE A 228 -30.98 25.48 -9.19
C ILE A 228 -29.92 25.44 -10.30
N VAL A 229 -30.03 26.28 -11.35
CA VAL A 229 -29.02 26.36 -12.42
C VAL A 229 -28.66 27.81 -12.70
N ARG A 230 -27.39 28.14 -12.49
CA ARG A 230 -26.77 29.36 -13.03
C ARG A 230 -25.42 29.00 -13.68
N ASN A 231 -25.21 29.49 -14.90
CA ASN A 231 -23.99 29.29 -15.71
C ASN A 231 -23.57 27.82 -15.91
N GLY A 232 -24.53 26.93 -16.18
CA GLY A 232 -24.23 25.57 -16.63
C GLY A 232 -23.84 24.57 -15.53
N LYS A 233 -24.11 24.86 -14.25
CA LYS A 233 -24.07 23.86 -13.16
C LYS A 233 -25.34 23.87 -12.32
N PHE A 234 -25.81 22.67 -11.97
CA PHE A 234 -27.02 22.40 -11.17
C PHE A 234 -26.69 22.29 -9.66
N CYS A 235 -27.56 22.84 -8.78
CA CYS A 235 -27.48 22.86 -7.31
C CYS A 235 -28.80 22.40 -6.65
N MET A 236 -28.90 21.22 -6.02
CA MET A 236 -30.17 20.76 -5.41
C MET A 236 -30.51 21.40 -4.04
N VAL A 237 -31.82 21.63 -3.78
CA VAL A 237 -32.40 21.94 -2.47
C VAL A 237 -33.19 20.73 -1.94
N HIS A 238 -33.06 20.46 -0.64
CA HIS A 238 -33.30 19.19 0.06
C HIS A 238 -34.78 18.90 0.43
N GLY A 239 -35.18 17.61 0.59
CA GLY A 239 -36.48 17.29 1.22
C GLY A 239 -36.87 15.80 1.41
N SER A 240 -36.62 15.28 2.62
CA SER A 240 -37.34 14.22 3.37
C SER A 240 -37.34 12.70 2.99
N ASN A 241 -36.77 11.93 3.94
CA ASN A 241 -36.98 10.53 4.39
C ASN A 241 -36.57 9.30 3.53
N PRO A 242 -35.67 8.41 4.03
CA PRO A 242 -35.53 7.05 3.53
C PRO A 242 -36.28 6.03 4.39
N THR A 243 -37.21 5.30 3.77
CA THR A 243 -37.69 3.99 4.24
C THR A 243 -36.86 2.87 3.63
N THR A 244 -36.55 1.89 4.48
CA THR A 244 -35.79 0.65 4.32
C THR A 244 -35.80 -0.04 2.94
N SER A 245 -34.61 -0.15 2.36
CA SER A 245 -34.14 -1.32 1.59
C SER A 245 -32.64 -1.50 1.86
N GLN A 246 -32.22 -2.75 2.02
CA GLN A 246 -30.81 -3.11 2.17
C GLN A 246 -30.08 -2.85 0.85
N ASP A 247 -29.57 -1.64 0.67
CA ASP A 247 -28.70 -1.32 -0.45
C ASP A 247 -27.25 -1.49 0.00
N VAL A 248 -26.59 -2.48 -0.62
CA VAL A 248 -25.13 -2.55 -0.66
C VAL A 248 -24.67 -1.26 -1.34
N VAL A 249 -24.24 -0.29 -0.54
CA VAL A 249 -23.71 0.97 -1.06
C VAL A 249 -22.48 0.64 -1.90
N PRO A 250 -22.48 0.89 -3.23
CA PRO A 250 -21.30 0.70 -4.03
C PRO A 250 -20.25 1.71 -3.55
N LEU A 251 -19.01 1.25 -3.34
CA LEU A 251 -17.90 2.12 -2.94
C LEU A 251 -17.87 3.37 -3.81
N THR A 252 -18.07 4.51 -3.17
CA THR A 252 -18.07 5.81 -3.84
C THR A 252 -16.64 6.17 -4.22
N PHE A 253 -16.48 7.09 -5.17
CA PHE A 253 -15.16 7.62 -5.50
C PHE A 253 -14.49 8.25 -4.26
N ALA A 254 -15.28 8.76 -3.30
CA ALA A 254 -14.80 9.26 -2.02
C ALA A 254 -14.27 8.15 -1.10
N ASP A 255 -14.85 6.95 -1.12
CA ASP A 255 -14.34 5.78 -0.35
C ASP A 255 -13.01 5.27 -0.91
N LEU A 256 -12.82 5.39 -2.23
CA LEU A 256 -11.55 5.12 -2.91
C LEU A 256 -10.46 6.14 -2.55
N LEU A 257 -10.86 7.38 -2.27
CA LEU A 257 -9.99 8.47 -1.82
C LEU A 257 -9.71 8.43 -0.31
N ASN A 258 -10.62 7.88 0.50
CA ASN A 258 -10.45 7.65 1.95
C ASN A 258 -9.56 6.43 2.29
N ALA A 259 -8.54 6.21 1.46
CA ALA A 259 -7.54 5.16 1.53
C ALA A 259 -6.69 5.11 2.83
N ASN A 260 -6.83 6.11 3.71
CA ASN A 260 -6.12 6.20 4.99
C ASN A 260 -6.43 5.02 5.94
N GLU A 261 -7.64 4.43 5.88
CA GLU A 261 -8.00 3.30 6.73
C GLU A 261 -7.61 1.92 6.17
N LEU A 262 -7.28 1.83 4.88
CA LEU A 262 -6.90 0.57 4.21
C LEU A 262 -5.38 0.40 4.06
N GLY A 263 -4.59 1.40 4.47
CA GLY A 263 -3.14 1.41 4.24
C GLY A 263 -2.78 1.37 2.75
N ILE A 264 -3.71 1.82 1.92
CA ILE A 264 -3.51 2.06 0.50
C ILE A 264 -2.82 3.43 0.42
N VAL A 265 -1.62 3.46 -0.17
CA VAL A 265 -0.95 4.73 -0.45
C VAL A 265 -1.77 5.45 -1.52
N GLY A 266 -2.52 6.48 -1.13
CA GLY A 266 -3.34 7.27 -2.05
C GLY A 266 -2.46 8.11 -2.97
N LEU A 267 -2.71 8.06 -4.27
CA LEU A 267 -1.92 8.82 -5.26
C LEU A 267 -1.99 10.32 -4.98
N PHE A 268 -3.20 10.86 -4.86
CA PHE A 268 -3.42 12.28 -4.59
C PHE A 268 -2.82 12.73 -3.25
N SER A 269 -3.02 11.96 -2.18
CA SER A 269 -2.43 12.29 -0.88
C SER A 269 -0.90 12.24 -0.88
N THR A 270 -0.30 11.48 -1.79
CA THR A 270 1.16 11.35 -1.88
C THR A 270 1.78 12.48 -2.71
N PHE A 271 1.04 13.01 -3.68
CA PHE A 271 1.46 14.09 -4.58
C PHE A 271 0.73 15.41 -4.26
N GLU A 272 0.25 15.57 -3.04
CA GLU A 272 -0.38 16.81 -2.56
C GLU A 272 0.61 17.98 -2.72
N GLY A 273 0.16 19.06 -3.35
CA GLY A 273 0.96 20.23 -3.71
C GLY A 273 1.72 20.13 -5.04
N VAL A 274 1.68 18.98 -5.74
CA VAL A 274 2.24 18.78 -7.09
C VAL A 274 1.25 18.04 -8.00
N GLU A 275 -0.05 18.21 -7.78
CA GLU A 275 -1.12 17.52 -8.51
C GLU A 275 -1.10 17.83 -10.01
N VAL A 276 -0.68 19.05 -10.36
CA VAL A 276 -0.53 19.49 -11.75
C VAL A 276 0.50 18.64 -12.52
N CYS A 277 1.51 18.11 -11.82
CA CYS A 277 2.54 17.26 -12.40
C CYS A 277 2.10 15.79 -12.54
N LEU A 278 0.93 15.40 -12.04
CA LEU A 278 0.42 14.03 -12.19
C LEU A 278 0.24 13.66 -13.67
N TRP A 279 -0.13 14.63 -14.51
CA TRP A 279 -0.23 14.42 -15.95
C TRP A 279 1.14 14.12 -16.58
N ASP A 280 2.17 14.88 -16.19
CA ASP A 280 3.54 14.65 -16.68
C ASP A 280 4.08 13.30 -16.21
N LEU A 281 3.81 12.92 -14.95
CA LEU A 281 4.14 11.59 -14.43
C LEU A 281 3.47 10.48 -15.24
N TRP A 282 2.18 10.62 -15.56
CA TRP A 282 1.48 9.68 -16.43
C TRP A 282 2.14 9.58 -17.80
N GLN A 283 2.50 10.72 -18.40
CA GLN A 283 3.15 10.75 -19.70
C GLN A 283 4.50 10.02 -19.68
N LEU A 284 5.33 10.28 -18.66
CA LEU A 284 6.61 9.60 -18.49
C LEU A 284 6.46 8.09 -18.30
N ALA A 285 5.39 7.66 -17.62
CA ALA A 285 5.08 6.25 -17.45
C ALA A 285 4.78 5.56 -18.78
N ILE A 286 3.93 6.14 -19.62
CA ILE A 286 3.53 5.52 -20.90
C ILE A 286 4.63 5.58 -21.97
N THR A 287 5.54 6.57 -21.90
CA THR A 287 6.69 6.66 -22.81
C THR A 287 7.86 5.78 -22.38
N GLY A 288 7.79 5.17 -21.18
CA GLY A 288 8.85 4.32 -20.64
C GLY A 288 10.12 5.10 -20.28
N GLU A 289 9.99 6.40 -20.01
CA GLU A 289 11.11 7.24 -19.64
C GLU A 289 11.61 6.96 -18.21
N SER A 290 12.88 7.28 -17.97
CA SER A 290 13.49 7.09 -16.65
C SER A 290 13.03 8.19 -15.69
N VAL A 291 12.32 7.81 -14.64
CA VAL A 291 11.81 8.74 -13.62
C VAL A 291 12.64 8.65 -12.33
N LEU A 292 13.11 9.79 -11.83
CA LEU A 292 13.74 9.92 -10.52
C LEU A 292 12.81 10.67 -9.56
N ILE A 293 12.42 10.00 -8.46
CA ILE A 293 11.67 10.62 -7.37
C ILE A 293 12.62 10.86 -6.20
N ALA A 294 12.67 12.09 -5.71
CA ALA A 294 13.53 12.48 -4.59
C ALA A 294 12.70 13.19 -3.50
N SER A 295 12.92 12.80 -2.25
CA SER A 295 12.34 13.47 -1.08
C SER A 295 13.34 13.44 0.08
N PRO A 296 13.38 14.49 0.94
CA PRO A 296 14.19 14.47 2.15
C PRO A 296 13.75 13.41 3.17
N ASN A 297 12.57 12.79 3.00
CA ASN A 297 12.05 11.74 3.87
C ASN A 297 11.89 10.43 3.08
N ALA A 298 12.54 9.37 3.55
CA ALA A 298 12.48 8.04 2.93
C ALA A 298 11.06 7.47 2.87
N ARG A 299 10.21 7.77 3.86
CA ARG A 299 8.79 7.37 3.87
C ARG A 299 8.06 7.94 2.67
N VAL A 300 8.13 9.25 2.50
CA VAL A 300 7.48 9.99 1.41
C VAL A 300 7.99 9.51 0.06
N CYS A 301 9.31 9.34 -0.09
CA CYS A 301 9.90 8.82 -1.32
C CYS A 301 9.37 7.42 -1.66
N SER A 302 9.37 6.49 -0.69
CA SER A 302 8.87 5.14 -0.92
C SER A 302 7.38 5.09 -1.24
N GLN A 303 6.57 5.94 -0.60
CA GLN A 303 5.14 6.06 -0.87
C GLN A 303 4.89 6.61 -2.28
N ALA A 304 5.62 7.64 -2.70
CA ALA A 304 5.51 8.21 -4.04
C ALA A 304 5.83 7.19 -5.14
N VAL A 305 6.89 6.39 -4.96
CA VAL A 305 7.23 5.29 -5.88
C VAL A 305 6.13 4.22 -5.90
N LEU A 306 5.62 3.81 -4.75
CA LEU A 306 4.53 2.81 -4.68
C LEU A 306 3.25 3.32 -5.35
N ALA A 307 2.89 4.58 -5.11
CA ALA A 307 1.72 5.21 -5.72
C ALA A 307 1.88 5.31 -7.24
N PHE A 308 3.05 5.75 -7.70
CA PHE A 308 3.37 5.86 -9.13
C PHE A 308 3.35 4.50 -9.84
N THR A 309 4.01 3.49 -9.27
CA THR A 309 4.06 2.14 -9.88
C THR A 309 2.72 1.39 -9.86
N ARG A 310 1.74 1.82 -9.07
CA ARG A 310 0.37 1.29 -9.11
C ARG A 310 -0.49 1.87 -10.23
N TYR A 311 -0.06 3.00 -10.77
CA TYR A 311 -0.81 3.74 -11.78
C TYR A 311 -0.50 3.29 -13.21
N ILE A 312 0.62 2.58 -13.39
CA ILE A 312 1.05 1.92 -14.62
C ILE A 312 0.51 0.49 -14.64
#